data_AF-A0A357VMR9-F1
#
_entry.id   AF-A0A357VMR9-F1
#
_cell.length_a   1.000
_cell.length_b   1.000
_cell.length_c   1.000
_cell.angle_alpha   90.00
_cell.angle_beta   90.00
_cell.angle_gamma   90.00
#
_symmetry.space_group_name_H-M   'P 1'
#
loop_
_entity.id
_entity.type
_entity.pdbx_description
1 polymer ?
#
loop_
_entity_poly.entity_id
_entity_poly.type
_entity_poly.pdbx_seq_one_letter_code
_entity_poly.pdbx_strand_id
1 'polypeptide(L)'
;MKRRWHNIFKKDGKAFILAMDHGIGFNVLPEMKNPGEIIKKAVSGGVDAILTTFGIAKNFQKEIGNVGLILRLDGGETEIGREDIPMSNLYSVEDAVRLGADGVLCMGFPGAKGEDVTLKNLAHNAAECNKWGIVLGAEMLPRGFE
;
A
#
# COMPACT_ATOMS: atom_id res chain seq x y z
N MET A 1 3.71 -2.18 23.51
CA MET A 1 3.41 -1.97 22.07
C MET A 1 2.44 -3.07 21.64
N LYS A 2 1.19 -2.75 21.29
CA LYS A 2 0.34 -3.72 20.56
C LYS A 2 1.05 -4.01 19.23
N ARG A 3 1.23 -5.28 18.86
CA ARG A 3 1.91 -5.66 17.61
C ARG A 3 1.05 -5.14 16.43
N ARG A 4 1.62 -4.36 15.50
CA ARG A 4 0.91 -3.75 14.35
C ARG A 4 0.08 -4.75 13.54
N TRP A 5 0.53 -6.01 13.50
CA TRP A 5 -0.24 -7.15 13.01
C TRP A 5 -1.68 -7.22 13.51
N HIS A 6 -1.96 -6.89 14.78
CA HIS A 6 -3.30 -6.94 15.37
C HIS A 6 -4.20 -5.75 15.00
N ASN A 7 -3.65 -4.72 14.36
CA ASN A 7 -4.45 -3.64 13.79
C ASN A 7 -5.03 -4.07 12.44
N ILE A 8 -4.25 -4.86 11.66
CA ILE A 8 -4.63 -5.38 10.34
C ILE A 8 -5.45 -6.68 10.45
N PHE A 9 -4.96 -7.67 11.21
CA PHE A 9 -5.62 -8.97 11.36
C PHE A 9 -6.41 -9.03 12.66
N LYS A 10 -7.68 -9.41 12.57
CA LYS A 10 -8.56 -9.55 13.74
C LYS A 10 -8.32 -10.87 14.45
N LYS A 11 -9.06 -11.08 15.54
CA LYS A 11 -8.88 -12.22 16.47
C LYS A 11 -9.11 -13.58 15.79
N ASP A 12 -9.88 -13.61 14.71
CA ASP A 12 -10.12 -14.80 13.88
C ASP A 12 -8.99 -15.07 12.87
N GLY A 13 -7.94 -14.24 12.87
CA GLY A 13 -6.80 -14.36 11.96
C GLY A 13 -7.09 -13.88 10.54
N LYS A 14 -8.22 -13.22 10.30
CA LYS A 14 -8.61 -12.70 8.98
C LYS A 14 -8.47 -11.18 8.92
N ALA A 15 -8.45 -10.65 7.71
CA ALA A 15 -8.46 -9.22 7.43
C ALA A 15 -9.30 -8.93 6.17
N PHE A 16 -10.24 -8.00 6.28
CA PHE A 16 -10.85 -7.32 5.16
C PHE A 16 -10.11 -5.99 4.94
N ILE A 17 -9.37 -5.91 3.82
CA ILE A 17 -8.56 -4.75 3.47
C ILE A 17 -9.19 -4.08 2.25
N LEU A 18 -9.52 -2.80 2.35
CA LEU A 18 -9.96 -2.01 1.20
C LEU A 18 -8.75 -1.38 0.51
N ALA A 19 -8.50 -1.76 -0.74
CA ALA A 19 -7.47 -1.17 -1.59
C ALA A 19 -8.00 0.10 -2.28
N MET A 20 -7.27 1.21 -2.12
CA MET A 20 -7.60 2.53 -2.65
C MET A 20 -6.34 3.25 -3.20
N ASP A 21 -5.36 2.49 -3.67
CA ASP A 21 -4.06 2.99 -4.15
C ASP A 21 -3.93 3.08 -5.68
N HIS A 22 -4.84 2.45 -6.45
CA HIS A 22 -4.77 2.43 -7.92
C HIS A 22 -4.64 3.81 -8.60
N GLY A 23 -5.22 4.86 -8.01
CA GLY A 23 -5.12 6.22 -8.55
C GLY A 23 -3.70 6.78 -8.61
N ILE A 24 -2.69 6.06 -8.10
CA ILE A 24 -1.28 6.42 -8.22
C ILE A 24 -0.74 6.28 -9.65
N GLY A 25 -1.27 5.32 -10.43
CA GLY A 25 -0.79 5.01 -11.78
C GLY A 25 -1.90 4.83 -12.82
N PHE A 26 -3.15 4.66 -12.38
CA PHE A 26 -4.32 4.52 -13.25
C PHE A 26 -5.21 5.76 -13.22
N ASN A 27 -6.11 5.87 -14.20
CA ASN A 27 -7.18 6.86 -14.16
C ASN A 27 -7.99 6.77 -12.87
N VAL A 28 -8.18 7.92 -12.21
CA VAL A 28 -9.05 8.03 -11.05
C VAL A 28 -10.50 8.00 -11.52
N LEU A 29 -11.22 6.94 -11.17
CA LEU A 29 -12.64 6.81 -11.50
C LEU A 29 -13.47 7.94 -10.86
N PRO A 30 -14.51 8.47 -11.54
CA PRO A 30 -15.37 9.54 -11.01
C PRO A 30 -15.95 9.25 -9.63
N GLU A 31 -16.20 7.97 -9.32
CA GLU A 31 -16.69 7.47 -8.04
C GLU A 31 -15.73 7.81 -6.89
N MET A 32 -14.43 7.95 -7.16
CA MET A 32 -13.38 8.32 -6.20
C MET A 32 -13.25 9.84 -5.99
N LYS A 33 -14.17 10.66 -6.54
CA LYS A 33 -14.16 12.13 -6.40
C LYS A 33 -14.16 12.60 -4.93
N ASN A 34 -14.71 11.81 -4.02
CA ASN A 34 -14.69 12.12 -2.58
C ASN A 34 -14.18 10.91 -1.76
N PRO A 35 -12.85 10.74 -1.66
CA PRO A 35 -12.24 9.60 -0.95
C PRO A 35 -12.66 9.53 0.52
N GLY A 36 -12.83 10.67 1.19
CA GLY A 36 -13.21 10.72 2.60
C GLY A 36 -14.57 10.06 2.86
N GLU A 37 -15.56 10.27 2.01
CA GLU A 37 -16.88 9.62 2.15
C GLU A 37 -16.83 8.11 1.90
N ILE A 38 -15.97 7.66 0.98
CA ILE A 38 -15.74 6.22 0.73
C ILE A 38 -15.09 5.59 1.95
N ILE A 39 -14.04 6.22 2.49
CA ILE A 39 -13.33 5.76 3.69
C ILE A 39 -14.30 5.67 4.86
N LYS A 40 -15.09 6.71 5.14
CA LYS A 40 -16.09 6.68 6.22
C LYS A 40 -17.07 5.51 6.08
N LYS A 41 -17.58 5.27 4.87
CA LYS A 41 -18.49 4.15 4.58
C LYS A 41 -17.80 2.81 4.83
N ALA A 42 -16.58 2.63 4.33
CA ALA A 42 -15.80 1.41 4.53
C ALA A 42 -15.51 1.14 6.02
N VAL A 43 -15.11 2.17 6.77
CA VAL A 43 -14.88 2.11 8.22
C VAL A 43 -16.18 1.73 8.95
N SER A 44 -17.30 2.38 8.62
CA SER A 44 -18.61 2.03 9.20
C SER A 44 -19.09 0.62 8.83
N GLY A 45 -18.67 0.12 7.67
CA GLY A 45 -18.94 -1.24 7.20
C GLY A 45 -18.04 -2.32 7.82
N GLY A 46 -17.09 -1.94 8.68
CA GLY A 46 -16.23 -2.88 9.39
C GLY A 46 -14.98 -3.32 8.62
N VAL A 47 -14.42 -2.47 7.77
CA VAL A 47 -13.09 -2.73 7.18
C VAL A 47 -12.02 -2.82 8.28
N ASP A 48 -11.10 -3.77 8.13
CA ASP A 48 -10.05 -4.01 9.13
C ASP A 48 -8.83 -3.15 8.89
N ALA A 49 -8.49 -2.92 7.61
CA ALA A 49 -7.43 -2.01 7.19
C ALA A 49 -7.71 -1.33 5.84
N ILE A 50 -7.04 -0.23 5.56
CA ILE A 50 -7.06 0.46 4.27
C ILE A 50 -5.65 0.48 3.69
N LEU A 51 -5.52 -0.02 2.46
CA LEU A 51 -4.33 0.17 1.63
C LEU A 51 -4.52 1.42 0.78
N THR A 52 -3.60 2.39 0.87
CA THR A 52 -3.75 3.64 0.12
C THR A 52 -2.44 4.36 -0.15
N THR A 53 -2.52 5.43 -0.95
CA THR A 53 -1.39 6.30 -1.29
C THR A 53 -1.03 7.23 -0.14
N PHE A 54 0.20 7.75 -0.15
CA PHE A 54 0.65 8.75 0.83
C PHE A 54 -0.29 9.96 0.93
N GLY A 55 -0.77 10.45 -0.22
CA GLY A 55 -1.68 11.60 -0.28
C GLY A 55 -3.00 11.34 0.44
N ILE A 56 -3.61 10.17 0.24
CA ILE A 56 -4.86 9.82 0.93
C ILE A 56 -4.60 9.58 2.41
N ALA A 57 -3.55 8.80 2.74
CA ALA A 57 -3.18 8.51 4.12
C ALA A 57 -2.95 9.79 4.95
N LYS A 58 -2.29 10.79 4.37
CA LYS A 58 -2.00 12.07 5.03
C LYS A 58 -3.24 12.95 5.20
N ASN A 59 -4.11 13.03 4.19
CA ASN A 59 -5.21 14.00 4.18
C ASN A 59 -6.51 13.50 4.82
N PHE A 60 -6.69 12.18 4.97
CA PHE A 60 -7.94 11.57 5.46
C PHE A 60 -7.74 10.76 6.75
N GLN A 61 -6.75 11.12 7.58
CA GLN A 61 -6.49 10.43 8.86
C GLN A 61 -7.71 10.40 9.77
N LYS A 62 -8.51 11.48 9.78
CA LYS A 62 -9.73 11.59 10.59
C LYS A 62 -10.77 10.55 10.16
N GLU A 63 -10.95 10.37 8.86
CA GLU A 63 -11.90 9.40 8.29
C GLU A 63 -11.43 7.96 8.47
N ILE A 64 -10.12 7.71 8.37
CA ILE A 64 -9.52 6.38 8.62
C ILE A 64 -9.68 5.98 10.09
N GLY A 65 -9.47 6.92 11.02
CA GLY A 65 -9.63 6.67 12.44
C GLY A 65 -8.66 5.61 12.98
N ASN A 66 -9.19 4.56 13.63
CA ASN A 66 -8.39 3.50 14.28
C ASN A 66 -8.32 2.21 13.45
N VAL A 67 -8.78 2.23 12.20
CA VAL A 67 -8.64 1.12 11.26
C VAL A 67 -7.17 1.00 10.86
N GLY A 68 -6.71 -0.22 10.57
CA GLY A 68 -5.33 -0.45 10.17
C GLY A 68 -4.96 0.37 8.93
N LEU A 69 -3.76 0.95 8.91
CA LEU A 69 -3.29 1.73 7.76
C LEU A 69 -2.13 1.02 7.06
N ILE A 70 -2.28 0.76 5.76
CA ILE A 70 -1.24 0.17 4.92
C ILE A 70 -0.85 1.19 3.84
N LEU A 71 0.42 1.58 3.81
CA LEU A 71 0.92 2.56 2.86
C LEU A 71 1.52 1.86 1.63
N ARG A 72 1.05 2.22 0.43
CA ARG A 72 1.76 1.94 -0.83
C ARG A 72 3.10 2.68 -0.86
N LEU A 73 4.22 1.97 -0.88
CA LEU A 73 5.55 2.60 -0.93
C LEU A 73 6.06 2.85 -2.33
N ASP A 74 5.69 2.01 -3.30
CA ASP A 74 6.22 2.02 -4.64
C ASP A 74 5.20 2.42 -5.71
N GLY A 75 5.72 2.71 -6.90
CA GLY A 75 4.99 3.20 -8.06
C GLY A 75 5.93 3.96 -8.99
N GLY A 76 5.38 4.97 -9.68
CA GLY A 76 6.13 5.90 -10.55
C GLY A 76 5.87 5.70 -12.04
N GLU A 77 5.27 4.58 -12.39
CA GLU A 77 4.68 4.25 -13.67
C GLU A 77 3.22 4.72 -13.75
N THR A 78 2.76 4.96 -14.97
CA THR A 78 1.38 5.35 -15.24
C THR A 78 0.87 4.61 -16.47
N GLU A 79 -0.45 4.46 -16.61
CA GLU A 79 -1.08 3.91 -17.81
C GLU A 79 -0.80 4.73 -19.09
N ILE A 80 -0.34 5.97 -18.96
CA ILE A 80 0.04 6.86 -20.08
C ILE A 80 1.47 6.57 -20.57
N GLY A 81 2.32 6.02 -19.70
CA GLY A 81 3.70 5.69 -19.99
C GLY A 81 3.81 4.66 -21.11
N ARG A 82 4.76 4.88 -22.04
CA ARG A 82 4.97 4.02 -23.23
C ARG A 82 6.04 2.94 -23.04
N GLU A 83 6.80 2.99 -21.94
CA GLU A 83 7.88 2.05 -21.64
C GLU A 83 7.56 1.28 -20.37
N ASP A 84 7.94 0.00 -20.33
CA ASP A 84 7.89 -0.85 -19.13
C ASP A 84 8.96 -0.42 -18.12
N ILE A 85 8.78 0.76 -17.54
CA ILE A 85 9.62 1.27 -16.47
C ILE A 85 9.24 0.48 -15.21
N PRO A 86 10.19 -0.18 -14.54
CA PRO A 86 9.88 -0.92 -13.33
C PRO A 86 9.52 0.03 -12.19
N MET A 87 8.56 -0.39 -11.37
CA MET A 87 8.18 0.32 -10.14
C MET A 87 9.37 0.57 -9.23
N SER A 88 9.41 1.75 -8.63
CA SER A 88 10.44 2.16 -7.67
C SER A 88 9.81 2.66 -6.38
N ASN A 89 10.57 2.61 -5.28
CA ASN A 89 10.12 3.22 -4.02
C ASN A 89 9.93 4.73 -4.21
N LEU A 90 8.70 5.20 -3.98
CA LEU A 90 8.36 6.62 -3.93
C LEU A 90 8.50 7.18 -2.51
N TYR A 91 8.33 6.31 -1.51
CA TYR A 91 8.38 6.64 -0.08
C TYR A 91 9.24 5.63 0.68
N SER A 92 9.76 6.03 1.84
CA SER A 92 10.49 5.16 2.74
C SER A 92 9.59 4.49 3.78
N VAL A 93 10.07 3.41 4.39
CA VAL A 93 9.41 2.81 5.58
C VAL A 93 9.36 3.83 6.73
N GLU A 94 10.35 4.71 6.84
CA GLU A 94 10.34 5.77 7.86
C GLU A 94 9.17 6.75 7.65
N ASP A 95 8.85 7.08 6.40
CA ASP A 95 7.68 7.91 6.08
C ASP A 95 6.37 7.23 6.49
N ALA A 96 6.27 5.91 6.28
CA ALA A 96 5.13 5.12 6.75
C ALA A 96 5.00 5.18 8.28
N VAL A 97 6.11 5.05 9.01
CA VAL A 97 6.14 5.17 10.47
C VAL A 97 5.69 6.57 10.92
N ARG A 98 6.18 7.63 10.28
CA ARG A 98 5.79 9.02 10.59
C ARG A 98 4.31 9.28 10.34
N LEU A 99 3.71 8.64 9.33
CA LEU A 99 2.28 8.71 9.06
C LEU A 99 1.42 7.87 10.02
N GLY A 100 2.03 7.05 10.86
CA GLY A 100 1.33 6.15 11.77
C GLY A 100 0.83 4.86 11.10
N ALA A 101 1.35 4.51 9.92
CA ALA A 101 0.98 3.28 9.22
C ALA A 101 1.32 2.03 10.03
N ASP A 102 0.48 1.01 9.94
CA ASP A 102 0.67 -0.31 10.56
C ASP A 102 1.43 -1.27 9.65
N GLY A 103 1.28 -1.08 8.35
CA GLY A 103 1.96 -1.84 7.34
C GLY A 103 2.33 -1.01 6.13
N VAL A 104 3.10 -1.63 5.26
CA VAL A 104 3.42 -1.13 3.93
C VAL A 104 3.18 -2.23 2.92
N LEU A 105 2.84 -1.84 1.70
CA LEU A 105 2.70 -2.76 0.58
C LEU A 105 3.62 -2.32 -0.55
N CYS A 106 4.30 -3.30 -1.15
CA CYS A 106 5.18 -3.12 -2.30
C CYS A 106 4.83 -4.15 -3.37
N MET A 107 4.90 -3.73 -4.63
CA MET A 107 4.69 -4.57 -5.78
C MET A 107 5.95 -5.39 -6.09
N GLY A 108 5.74 -6.60 -6.62
CA GLY A 108 6.81 -7.40 -7.19
C GLY A 108 6.35 -8.07 -8.47
N PHE A 109 7.19 -8.05 -9.50
CA PHE A 109 6.87 -8.63 -10.81
C PHE A 109 7.89 -9.70 -11.22
N PRO A 110 7.86 -10.90 -10.62
CA PRO A 110 8.72 -12.00 -11.06
C PRO A 110 8.51 -12.29 -12.55
N GLY A 111 9.61 -12.45 -13.28
CA GLY A 111 9.60 -12.73 -14.72
C GLY A 111 9.35 -11.53 -15.63
N ALA A 112 9.07 -10.34 -15.11
CA ALA A 112 8.93 -9.12 -15.92
C ALA A 112 10.29 -8.56 -16.37
N LYS A 113 10.30 -7.78 -17.46
CA LYS A 113 11.44 -6.91 -17.76
C LYS A 113 11.60 -5.89 -16.61
N GLY A 114 12.75 -5.93 -15.93
CA GLY A 114 13.01 -5.08 -14.76
C GLY A 114 12.58 -5.69 -13.42
N GLU A 115 12.32 -7.02 -13.37
CA GLU A 115 12.05 -7.72 -12.10
C GLU A 115 13.14 -7.46 -11.04
N ASP A 116 14.40 -7.31 -11.46
CA ASP A 116 15.54 -7.11 -10.57
C ASP A 116 15.39 -5.81 -9.76
N VAL A 117 14.78 -4.77 -10.34
CA VAL A 117 14.49 -3.51 -9.65
C VAL A 117 13.41 -3.73 -8.59
N THR A 118 12.26 -4.29 -8.97
CA THR A 118 11.13 -4.46 -8.05
C THR A 118 11.45 -5.44 -6.91
N LEU A 119 12.18 -6.53 -7.21
CA LEU A 119 12.58 -7.51 -6.20
C LEU A 119 13.70 -6.98 -5.28
N LYS A 120 14.63 -6.15 -5.78
CA LYS A 120 15.60 -5.44 -4.92
C LYS A 120 14.90 -4.42 -4.00
N ASN A 121 13.89 -3.71 -4.49
CA ASN A 121 13.08 -2.81 -3.66
C ASN A 121 12.36 -3.57 -2.54
N LEU A 122 11.73 -4.71 -2.87
CA LEU A 122 11.12 -5.60 -1.88
C LEU A 122 12.13 -6.08 -0.82
N ALA A 123 13.32 -6.53 -1.23
CA ALA A 123 14.36 -6.95 -0.29
C ALA A 123 14.84 -5.80 0.61
N HIS A 124 15.04 -4.61 0.05
CA HIS A 124 15.38 -3.41 0.80
C HIS A 124 14.29 -3.05 1.82
N ASN A 125 13.02 -3.04 1.39
CA ASN A 125 11.89 -2.74 2.25
C ASN A 125 11.71 -3.79 3.35
N ALA A 126 12.00 -5.08 3.09
CA ALA A 126 12.00 -6.11 4.11
C ALA A 126 13.01 -5.82 5.24
N ALA A 127 14.22 -5.39 4.89
CA ALA A 127 15.23 -5.01 5.88
C ALA A 127 14.80 -3.79 6.71
N GLU A 128 14.26 -2.76 6.06
CA GLU A 128 13.79 -1.56 6.76
C GLU A 128 12.52 -1.85 7.59
N CYS A 129 11.56 -2.64 7.12
CA CYS A 129 10.40 -3.03 7.91
C CYS A 129 10.80 -3.81 9.17
N ASN A 130 11.80 -4.69 9.07
CA ASN A 130 12.36 -5.39 10.23
C ASN A 130 12.98 -4.43 11.24
N LYS A 131 13.74 -3.43 10.76
CA LYS A 131 14.35 -2.37 11.60
C LYS A 131 13.29 -1.52 12.33
N TRP A 132 12.19 -1.19 11.66
CA TRP A 132 11.14 -0.31 12.19
C TRP A 132 9.96 -1.04 12.85
N GLY A 133 9.92 -2.38 12.81
CA GLY A 133 8.81 -3.18 13.33
C GLY A 133 7.48 -2.94 12.60
N ILE A 134 7.54 -2.63 11.30
CA ILE A 134 6.40 -2.43 10.39
C ILE A 134 6.04 -3.75 9.72
N VAL A 135 4.74 -3.98 9.44
CA VAL A 135 4.31 -5.12 8.63
C VAL A 135 4.63 -4.85 7.16
N LEU A 136 5.38 -5.74 6.51
CA LEU A 136 5.55 -5.72 5.05
C LEU A 136 4.55 -6.69 4.40
N GLY A 137 3.83 -6.23 3.39
CA GLY A 137 3.20 -7.11 2.41
C GLY A 137 3.86 -6.96 1.04
N ALA A 138 3.85 -8.04 0.27
CA ALA A 138 4.29 -8.07 -1.12
C ALA A 138 3.10 -8.40 -2.01
N GLU A 139 2.79 -7.50 -2.96
CA GLU A 139 1.78 -7.73 -3.98
C GLU A 139 2.47 -8.25 -5.24
N MET A 140 2.41 -9.57 -5.40
CA MET A 140 3.19 -10.27 -6.41
C MET A 140 2.32 -10.55 -7.64
N LEU A 141 2.70 -9.97 -8.78
CA LEU A 141 2.06 -10.18 -10.07
C LEU A 141 3.08 -10.77 -11.06
N PRO A 142 3.16 -12.10 -11.20
CA PRO A 142 4.07 -12.73 -12.15
C PRO A 142 3.78 -12.29 -13.60
N ARG A 143 4.84 -12.04 -14.37
CA ARG A 143 4.79 -11.73 -15.81
C ARG A 143 5.80 -12.61 -16.58
N GLY A 144 6.19 -12.21 -17.79
CA GLY A 144 7.24 -12.88 -18.58
C GLY A 144 6.82 -13.50 -19.91
N PHE A 145 5.66 -13.09 -20.45
CA PHE A 145 5.24 -13.37 -21.84
C PHE A 145 5.20 -12.09 -22.69
N GLU A 146 5.97 -11.08 -22.27
CA GLU A 146 6.05 -9.72 -22.83
C GLU A 146 6.87 -9.67 -24.13
#